data_AF-A0A1J5GWQ3-F1
#
_entry.id   AF-A0A1J5GWQ3-F1
#
_cell.length_a   1.000
_cell.length_b   1.000
_cell.length_c   1.000
_cell.angle_alpha   90.00
_cell.angle_beta   90.00
_cell.angle_gamma   90.00
#
_symmetry.space_group_name_H-M   'P 1'
#
loop_
_entity.id
_entity.type
_entity.pdbx_description
1 polymer ?
#
loop_
_entity_poly.entity_id
_entity_poly.type
_entity_poly.pdbx_seq_one_letter_code
_entity_poly.pdbx_strand_id
1 'polypeptide(L)'
;MKKQTINQIYDQYFIPPGLRNHMYLVAAVGKYICDAWIGPEINKNNIISALLLHDLGNLIKFDLSENAVVLDKALLDKFWLRKQVEIKTKYGKNAHKATVTMVKEIGVNKKIIKLVKSMDATNLEQSTQASWEEQICEYADLRVIPTGISSLQDRLVDIQSRYKHRSKSWADENLFVLNQKFGVILEKNLQQNANVDITNISSEKISTYLVELSHYQIVIEP
;
A
#
# COMPACT_ATOMS: atom_id res chain seq x y z
N MET A 1 -8.64 1.50 -24.72
CA MET A 1 -7.88 1.15 -23.50
C MET A 1 -8.23 -0.26 -23.10
N LYS A 2 -7.24 -1.12 -22.86
CA LYS A 2 -7.48 -2.48 -22.36
C LYS A 2 -7.80 -2.40 -20.86
N LYS A 3 -8.60 -3.33 -20.34
CA LYS A 3 -8.84 -3.47 -18.91
C LYS A 3 -8.43 -4.86 -18.45
N GLN A 4 -7.88 -4.95 -17.26
CA GLN A 4 -7.56 -6.22 -16.61
C GLN A 4 -8.10 -6.17 -15.19
N THR A 5 -8.68 -7.27 -14.72
CA THR A 5 -9.15 -7.33 -13.33
C THR A 5 -7.94 -7.34 -12.41
N ILE A 6 -8.07 -6.75 -11.22
CA ILE A 6 -6.97 -6.75 -10.26
C ILE A 6 -6.57 -8.18 -9.86
N ASN A 7 -7.53 -9.11 -9.78
CA ASN A 7 -7.24 -10.52 -9.52
C ASN A 7 -6.39 -11.16 -10.62
N GLN A 8 -6.65 -10.89 -11.90
CA GLN A 8 -5.82 -11.36 -13.00
C GLN A 8 -4.38 -10.83 -12.89
N ILE A 9 -4.21 -9.56 -12.48
CA ILE A 9 -2.88 -8.99 -12.22
C ILE A 9 -2.22 -9.74 -11.05
N TYR A 10 -2.94 -9.92 -9.94
CA TYR A 10 -2.39 -10.62 -8.78
C TYR A 10 -2.00 -12.07 -9.06
N ASP A 11 -2.74 -12.77 -9.92
CA ASP A 11 -2.40 -14.12 -10.37
C ASP A 11 -1.15 -14.10 -11.26
N GLN A 12 -1.08 -13.16 -12.21
CA GLN A 12 0.07 -12.99 -13.11
C GLN A 12 1.39 -12.74 -12.36
N TYR A 13 1.34 -11.97 -11.27
CA TYR A 13 2.52 -11.61 -10.46
C TYR A 13 2.70 -12.48 -9.21
N PHE A 14 1.91 -13.55 -9.05
CA PHE A 14 1.98 -14.46 -7.90
C PHE A 14 1.89 -13.73 -6.55
N ILE A 15 0.91 -12.86 -6.39
CA ILE A 15 0.70 -12.13 -5.14
C ILE A 15 0.02 -13.08 -4.13
N PRO A 16 0.60 -13.32 -2.94
CA PRO A 16 0.00 -14.22 -1.96
C PRO A 16 -1.27 -13.64 -1.31
N PRO A 17 -2.18 -14.49 -0.79
CA PRO A 17 -3.48 -14.05 -0.27
C PRO A 17 -3.41 -12.95 0.78
N GLY A 18 -2.52 -13.07 1.77
CA GLY A 18 -2.35 -12.04 2.80
C GLY A 18 -1.89 -10.69 2.25
N LEU A 19 -1.05 -10.68 1.22
CA LEU A 19 -0.59 -9.46 0.55
C LEU A 19 -1.68 -8.85 -0.34
N ARG A 20 -2.49 -9.67 -1.01
CA ARG A 20 -3.70 -9.20 -1.72
C ARG A 20 -4.65 -8.52 -0.75
N ASN A 21 -4.93 -9.17 0.38
CA ASN A 21 -5.81 -8.62 1.42
C ASN A 21 -5.31 -7.28 1.96
N HIS A 22 -4.01 -7.16 2.19
CA HIS A 22 -3.39 -5.88 2.56
C HIS A 22 -3.67 -4.80 1.50
N MET A 23 -3.36 -5.04 0.23
CA MET A 23 -3.61 -4.06 -0.84
C MET A 23 -5.10 -3.74 -1.01
N TYR A 24 -6.00 -4.70 -0.81
CA TYR A 24 -7.44 -4.44 -0.81
C TYR A 24 -7.88 -3.55 0.34
N LEU A 25 -7.40 -3.80 1.57
CA LEU A 25 -7.70 -2.95 2.73
C LEU A 25 -7.17 -1.54 2.55
N VAL A 26 -5.94 -1.40 2.05
CA VAL A 26 -5.34 -0.08 1.76
C VAL A 26 -6.17 0.65 0.71
N ALA A 27 -6.52 -0.01 -0.40
CA ALA A 27 -7.39 0.57 -1.41
C ALA A 27 -8.79 0.90 -0.89
N ALA A 28 -9.34 0.12 0.06
CA ALA A 28 -10.62 0.39 0.70
C ALA A 28 -10.59 1.65 1.57
N VAL A 29 -9.50 1.87 2.32
CA VAL A 29 -9.28 3.12 3.06
C VAL A 29 -9.16 4.30 2.11
N GLY A 30 -8.35 4.19 1.05
CA GLY A 30 -8.22 5.26 0.05
C GLY A 30 -9.56 5.57 -0.64
N LYS A 31 -10.35 4.55 -0.97
CA LYS A 31 -11.69 4.70 -1.55
C LYS A 31 -12.66 5.35 -0.58
N TYR A 32 -12.62 4.99 0.70
CA TYR A 32 -13.43 5.61 1.75
C TYR A 32 -13.21 7.12 1.79
N ILE A 33 -11.94 7.56 1.76
CA ILE A 33 -11.59 8.99 1.73
C ILE A 33 -12.04 9.63 0.42
N CYS A 34 -11.77 9.00 -0.73
CA CYS A 34 -12.15 9.55 -2.04
C CYS A 34 -13.67 9.72 -2.21
N ASP A 35 -14.47 8.78 -1.67
CA ASP A 35 -15.93 8.82 -1.74
C ASP A 35 -16.53 9.92 -0.84
N ALA A 36 -15.79 10.34 0.19
CA ALA A 36 -16.16 11.39 1.13
C ALA A 36 -15.45 12.73 0.87
N TRP A 37 -14.67 12.82 -0.21
CA TRP A 37 -13.80 13.97 -0.47
C TRP A 37 -14.60 15.20 -0.89
N ILE A 38 -14.35 16.32 -0.21
CA ILE A 38 -14.94 17.64 -0.48
C ILE A 38 -13.89 18.72 -0.76
N GLY A 39 -12.61 18.32 -0.79
CA GLY A 39 -11.48 19.21 -1.05
C GLY A 39 -11.24 19.47 -2.55
N PRO A 40 -10.02 19.91 -2.91
CA PRO A 40 -9.63 20.14 -4.30
C PRO A 40 -9.78 18.90 -5.20
N GLU A 41 -9.86 19.10 -6.51
CA GLU A 41 -10.04 17.99 -7.46
C GLU A 41 -8.93 16.92 -7.32
N ILE A 42 -9.34 15.65 -7.24
CA ILE A 42 -8.46 14.48 -7.17
C ILE A 42 -8.88 13.43 -8.20
N ASN A 43 -7.92 12.67 -8.71
CA ASN A 43 -8.24 11.52 -9.56
C ASN A 43 -8.37 10.22 -8.75
N LYS A 44 -9.60 9.95 -8.29
CA LYS A 44 -9.94 8.72 -7.55
C LYS A 44 -9.46 7.44 -8.24
N ASN A 45 -9.66 7.29 -9.55
CA ASN A 45 -9.28 6.05 -10.25
C ASN A 45 -7.77 5.81 -10.22
N ASN A 46 -6.96 6.87 -10.31
CA ASN A 46 -5.51 6.75 -10.18
C ASN A 46 -5.09 6.38 -8.76
N ILE A 47 -5.73 6.97 -7.74
CA ILE A 47 -5.49 6.62 -6.33
C ILE A 47 -5.79 5.13 -6.09
N ILE A 48 -6.99 4.67 -6.44
CA ILE A 48 -7.38 3.26 -6.20
C ILE A 48 -6.47 2.30 -6.96
N SER A 49 -6.12 2.62 -8.20
CA SER A 49 -5.20 1.80 -8.99
C SER A 49 -3.81 1.76 -8.38
N ALA A 50 -3.28 2.90 -7.90
CA ALA A 50 -1.97 2.94 -7.24
C ALA A 50 -1.98 2.09 -5.96
N LEU A 51 -3.00 2.24 -5.12
CA LEU A 51 -3.11 1.49 -3.87
C LEU A 51 -3.27 -0.02 -4.08
N LEU A 52 -3.96 -0.45 -5.13
CA LEU A 52 -4.06 -1.87 -5.48
C LEU A 52 -2.75 -2.43 -6.05
N LEU A 53 -1.80 -1.60 -6.46
CA LEU A 53 -0.58 -2.02 -7.16
C LEU A 53 0.72 -1.68 -6.40
N HIS A 54 0.66 -0.93 -5.30
CA HIS A 54 1.85 -0.37 -4.63
C HIS A 54 2.80 -1.42 -4.05
N ASP A 55 2.29 -2.63 -3.81
CA ASP A 55 2.99 -3.66 -3.06
C ASP A 55 3.25 -4.94 -3.87
N LEU A 56 3.08 -4.90 -5.19
CA LEU A 56 3.29 -6.06 -6.08
C LEU A 56 4.67 -6.73 -5.92
N GLY A 57 5.72 -5.94 -5.65
CA GLY A 57 7.09 -6.44 -5.47
C GLY A 57 7.38 -7.03 -4.09
N ASN A 58 6.45 -6.98 -3.13
CA ASN A 58 6.77 -7.28 -1.73
C ASN A 58 7.08 -8.74 -1.42
N LEU A 59 6.73 -9.69 -2.31
CA LEU A 59 7.16 -11.08 -2.12
C LEU A 59 8.69 -11.18 -1.99
N ILE A 60 9.46 -10.27 -2.62
CA ILE A 60 10.93 -10.22 -2.55
C ILE A 60 11.47 -10.11 -1.13
N LYS A 61 10.79 -9.34 -0.26
CA LYS A 61 11.28 -9.02 1.09
C LYS A 61 10.72 -9.94 2.18
N PHE A 62 9.86 -10.89 1.82
CA PHE A 62 9.31 -11.85 2.78
C PHE A 62 10.41 -12.79 3.26
N ASP A 63 10.42 -13.04 4.57
CA ASP A 63 11.21 -14.11 5.16
C ASP A 63 10.42 -15.41 5.03
N LEU A 64 10.89 -16.28 4.14
CA LEU A 64 10.30 -17.59 3.86
C LEU A 64 11.22 -18.72 4.33
N SER A 65 12.15 -18.42 5.25
CA SER A 65 12.99 -19.44 5.86
C SER A 65 12.18 -20.34 6.79
N GLU A 66 12.68 -21.55 7.07
CA GLU A 66 12.01 -22.51 7.95
C GLU A 66 11.79 -21.96 9.38
N ASN A 67 12.63 -21.01 9.80
CA ASN A 67 12.55 -20.36 11.12
C ASN A 67 11.76 -19.05 11.10
N ALA A 68 11.17 -18.67 9.96
CA ALA A 68 10.45 -17.42 9.82
C ALA A 68 9.17 -17.44 10.66
N VAL A 69 8.98 -16.39 11.47
CA VAL A 69 7.69 -16.12 12.12
C VAL A 69 6.81 -15.44 11.07
N VAL A 70 6.16 -16.24 10.22
CA VAL A 70 5.20 -15.74 9.23
C VAL A 70 3.79 -15.74 9.80
N LEU A 71 3.03 -14.71 9.45
CA LEU A 71 1.60 -14.62 9.78
C LEU A 71 0.78 -15.64 8.99
N ASP A 72 1.22 -16.00 7.79
CA ASP A 72 0.60 -16.99 6.94
C ASP A 72 1.57 -18.16 6.71
N LYS A 73 1.31 -19.28 7.40
CA LYS A 73 2.13 -20.51 7.29
C LYS A 73 2.08 -21.13 5.89
N ALA A 74 1.05 -20.83 5.09
CA ALA A 74 1.00 -21.31 3.71
C ALA A 74 2.15 -20.75 2.86
N LEU A 75 2.77 -19.64 3.28
CA LEU A 75 3.94 -19.06 2.62
C LEU A 75 5.23 -19.86 2.82
N LEU A 76 5.29 -20.79 3.78
CA LEU A 76 6.45 -21.66 3.99
C LEU A 76 6.50 -22.84 3.00
N ASP A 77 5.54 -22.92 2.08
CA ASP A 77 5.55 -23.90 1.00
C ASP A 77 6.69 -23.65 0.00
N LYS A 78 7.32 -24.72 -0.51
CA LYS A 78 8.42 -24.66 -1.49
C LYS A 78 8.03 -23.90 -2.77
N PHE A 79 6.75 -23.90 -3.13
CA PHE A 79 6.20 -23.10 -4.22
C PHE A 79 6.50 -21.62 -4.05
N TRP A 80 6.22 -21.04 -2.89
CA TRP A 80 6.42 -19.60 -2.64
C TRP A 80 7.90 -19.23 -2.59
N LEU A 81 8.74 -20.10 -2.04
CA LEU A 81 10.19 -19.93 -2.10
C LEU A 81 10.68 -19.88 -3.56
N ARG A 82 10.23 -20.82 -4.41
CA ARG A 82 10.54 -20.82 -5.84
C ARG A 82 10.05 -19.55 -6.54
N LYS A 83 8.82 -19.12 -6.27
CA LYS A 83 8.27 -17.88 -6.85
C LYS A 83 9.02 -16.65 -6.41
N GLN A 84 9.43 -16.57 -5.15
CA GLN A 84 10.27 -15.48 -4.68
C GLN A 84 11.62 -15.44 -5.42
N VAL A 85 12.26 -16.59 -5.67
CA VAL A 85 13.50 -16.67 -6.46
C VAL A 85 13.27 -16.22 -7.91
N GLU A 86 12.21 -16.69 -8.56
CA GLU A 86 11.84 -16.27 -9.93
C GLU A 86 11.65 -14.75 -10.02
N ILE A 87 10.91 -14.16 -9.07
CA ILE A 87 10.68 -12.71 -9.01
C ILE A 87 11.99 -11.94 -8.73
N LYS A 88 12.82 -12.41 -7.79
CA LYS A 88 14.12 -11.79 -7.50
C LYS A 88 15.06 -11.80 -8.70
N THR A 89 15.05 -12.88 -9.48
CA THR A 89 15.84 -12.99 -10.71
C THR A 89 15.35 -12.03 -11.78
N LYS A 90 14.03 -11.90 -11.97
CA LYS A 90 13.46 -11.03 -13.01
C LYS A 90 13.52 -9.54 -12.66
N TYR A 91 13.22 -9.16 -11.42
CA TYR A 91 13.02 -7.75 -11.02
C TYR A 91 14.06 -7.22 -10.03
N GLY A 92 14.98 -8.07 -9.58
CA GLY A 92 16.03 -7.72 -8.61
C GLY A 92 15.61 -7.90 -7.15
N LYS A 93 16.45 -7.41 -6.24
CA LYS A 93 16.33 -7.66 -4.79
C LYS A 93 15.69 -6.51 -4.00
N ASN A 94 15.31 -5.42 -4.66
CA ASN A 94 14.68 -4.27 -4.02
C ASN A 94 13.17 -4.28 -4.32
N ALA A 95 12.35 -4.48 -3.30
CA ALA A 95 10.90 -4.61 -3.44
C ALA A 95 10.25 -3.39 -4.11
N HIS A 96 10.62 -2.17 -3.69
CA HIS A 96 10.06 -0.93 -4.27
C HIS A 96 10.40 -0.79 -5.76
N LYS A 97 11.67 -1.00 -6.13
CA LYS A 97 12.10 -0.98 -7.54
C LYS A 97 11.40 -2.06 -8.36
N ALA A 98 11.19 -3.24 -7.78
CA ALA A 98 10.46 -4.32 -8.43
C ALA A 98 8.99 -3.94 -8.64
N THR A 99 8.29 -3.42 -7.63
CA THR A 99 6.92 -2.89 -7.78
C THR A 99 6.84 -1.89 -8.92
N VAL A 100 7.69 -0.85 -8.92
CA VAL A 100 7.67 0.19 -9.97
C VAL A 100 7.91 -0.42 -11.36
N THR A 101 8.76 -1.45 -11.46
CA THR A 101 9.01 -2.16 -12.73
C THR A 101 7.80 -2.97 -13.17
N MET A 102 7.17 -3.72 -12.26
CA MET A 102 5.95 -4.49 -12.53
C MET A 102 4.80 -3.58 -12.97
N VAL A 103 4.58 -2.46 -12.28
CA VAL A 103 3.53 -1.49 -12.62
C VAL A 103 3.74 -0.88 -14.00
N LYS A 104 5.00 -0.63 -14.40
CA LYS A 104 5.32 -0.21 -15.78
C LYS A 104 5.05 -1.33 -16.79
N GLU A 105 5.40 -2.58 -16.48
CA GLU A 105 5.15 -3.74 -17.34
C GLU A 105 3.66 -4.00 -17.56
N ILE A 106 2.81 -3.72 -16.58
CA ILE A 106 1.34 -3.78 -16.72
C ILE A 106 0.83 -2.76 -17.75
N GLY A 107 1.54 -1.65 -17.96
CA GLY A 107 1.13 -0.58 -18.89
C GLY A 107 0.07 0.34 -18.32
N VAL A 108 0.13 0.68 -17.03
CA VAL A 108 -0.76 1.72 -16.48
C VAL A 108 -0.24 3.13 -16.79
N ASN A 109 -1.11 4.13 -16.70
CA ASN A 109 -0.74 5.51 -17.00
C ASN A 109 0.38 6.06 -16.07
N LYS A 110 1.08 7.10 -16.54
CA LYS A 110 2.20 7.72 -15.83
C LYS A 110 1.84 8.30 -14.45
N LYS A 111 0.58 8.71 -14.25
CA LYS A 111 0.13 9.26 -12.96
C LYS A 111 0.08 8.15 -11.91
N ILE A 112 -0.43 6.96 -12.24
CA ILE A 112 -0.43 5.79 -11.35
C ILE A 112 1.01 5.37 -11.02
N ILE A 113 1.90 5.32 -12.02
CA ILE A 113 3.32 5.01 -11.80
C ILE A 113 3.96 6.03 -10.84
N LYS A 114 3.64 7.31 -10.99
CA LYS A 114 4.14 8.38 -10.10
C LYS A 114 3.68 8.13 -8.66
N LEU A 115 2.38 7.89 -8.45
CA LEU A 115 1.81 7.63 -7.12
C LEU A 115 2.46 6.41 -6.44
N VAL A 116 2.59 5.29 -7.17
CA VAL A 116 3.26 4.10 -6.62
C VAL A 116 4.71 4.40 -6.26
N LYS A 117 5.42 5.19 -7.07
CA LYS A 117 6.83 5.51 -6.83
C LYS A 117 7.02 6.46 -5.63
N SER A 118 6.07 7.35 -5.38
CA SER A 118 6.15 8.37 -4.32
C SER A 118 5.80 7.86 -2.93
N MET A 119 5.16 6.70 -2.82
CA MET A 119 4.83 6.10 -1.52
C MET A 119 6.12 5.75 -0.78
N ASP A 120 6.30 6.38 0.38
CA ASP A 120 7.46 6.23 1.26
C ASP A 120 7.09 6.59 2.71
N ALA A 121 6.70 5.56 3.45
CA ALA A 121 6.37 5.66 4.87
C ALA A 121 7.50 6.21 5.77
N THR A 122 8.74 6.32 5.27
CA THR A 122 9.86 6.80 6.08
C THR A 122 9.97 8.33 6.16
N ASN A 123 9.26 9.08 5.32
CA ASN A 123 9.36 10.55 5.26
C ASN A 123 7.98 11.22 5.17
N LEU A 124 7.30 11.33 6.32
CA LEU A 124 5.98 11.95 6.37
C LEU A 124 6.00 13.47 6.25
N GLU A 125 7.12 14.12 6.55
CA GLU A 125 7.29 15.54 6.27
C GLU A 125 7.09 15.82 4.78
N GLN A 126 7.83 15.11 3.92
CA GLN A 126 7.69 15.24 2.48
C GLN A 126 6.27 14.88 2.02
N SER A 127 5.67 13.83 2.58
CA SER A 127 4.32 13.40 2.22
C SER A 127 3.28 14.49 2.48
N THR A 128 3.39 15.25 3.58
CA THR A 128 2.46 16.34 3.90
C THR A 128 2.53 17.53 2.95
N GLN A 129 3.60 17.65 2.16
CA GLN A 129 3.80 18.68 1.14
C GLN A 129 3.48 18.16 -0.28
N ALA A 130 3.12 16.88 -0.41
CA ALA A 130 2.84 16.24 -1.69
C ALA A 130 1.43 16.58 -2.19
N SER A 131 1.08 16.12 -3.40
CA SER A 131 -0.29 16.24 -3.91
C SER A 131 -1.30 15.52 -3.01
N TRP A 132 -2.58 15.90 -3.11
CA TRP A 132 -3.64 15.25 -2.34
C TRP A 132 -3.73 13.75 -2.64
N GLU A 133 -3.52 13.35 -3.89
CA GLU A 133 -3.51 11.93 -4.25
C GLU A 133 -2.35 11.17 -3.61
N GLU A 134 -1.17 11.79 -3.52
CA GLU A 134 0.00 11.21 -2.84
C GLU A 134 -0.26 11.09 -1.33
N GLN A 135 -0.82 12.12 -0.71
CA GLN A 135 -1.21 12.13 0.70
C GLN A 135 -2.24 11.04 1.03
N ILE A 136 -3.28 10.88 0.20
CA ILE A 136 -4.30 9.83 0.38
C ILE A 136 -3.67 8.44 0.26
N CYS A 137 -2.76 8.24 -0.71
CA CYS A 137 -2.10 6.95 -0.88
C CYS A 137 -1.24 6.58 0.34
N GLU A 138 -0.41 7.52 0.79
CA GLU A 138 0.48 7.31 1.95
C GLU A 138 -0.33 7.06 3.23
N TYR A 139 -1.34 7.89 3.49
CA TYR A 139 -2.21 7.72 4.65
C TYR A 139 -2.90 6.36 4.64
N ALA A 140 -3.46 5.94 3.49
CA ALA A 140 -4.18 4.68 3.41
C ALA A 140 -3.28 3.46 3.71
N ASP A 141 -2.03 3.43 3.22
CA ASP A 141 -1.08 2.36 3.56
C ASP A 141 -0.74 2.36 5.06
N LEU A 142 -0.57 3.56 5.63
CA LEU A 142 -0.32 3.77 7.04
C LEU A 142 -1.53 3.56 7.96
N ARG A 143 -2.69 3.16 7.42
CA ARG A 143 -3.87 2.78 8.21
C ARG A 143 -4.07 1.28 8.29
N VAL A 144 -3.22 0.45 7.66
CA VAL A 144 -3.42 -1.00 7.60
C VAL A 144 -2.28 -1.76 8.28
N ILE A 145 -2.62 -2.51 9.32
CA ILE A 145 -1.76 -3.50 9.97
C ILE A 145 -2.18 -4.92 9.53
N PRO A 146 -1.41 -5.97 9.83
CA PRO A 146 -1.76 -7.32 9.38
C PRO A 146 -3.12 -7.84 9.86
N THR A 147 -3.62 -7.35 10.99
CA THR A 147 -4.92 -7.73 11.56
C THR A 147 -6.09 -6.88 11.06
N GLY A 148 -5.85 -5.85 10.23
CA GLY A 148 -6.90 -4.99 9.69
C GLY A 148 -6.53 -3.51 9.71
N ILE A 149 -7.54 -2.64 9.81
CA ILE A 149 -7.35 -1.20 9.89
C ILE A 149 -7.02 -0.81 11.33
N SER A 150 -6.02 0.06 11.51
CA SER A 150 -5.55 0.56 12.81
C SER A 150 -5.49 2.09 12.78
N SER A 151 -5.19 2.74 13.92
CA SER A 151 -4.81 4.16 13.88
C SER A 151 -3.47 4.34 13.16
N LEU A 152 -3.24 5.54 12.59
CA LEU A 152 -1.95 5.88 11.98
C LEU A 152 -0.82 5.79 13.00
N GLN A 153 -1.08 6.24 14.23
CA GLN A 153 -0.10 6.23 15.31
C GLN A 153 0.32 4.81 15.69
N ASP A 154 -0.65 3.90 15.88
CA ASP A 154 -0.36 2.50 16.18
C ASP A 154 0.39 1.84 15.03
N ARG A 155 0.07 2.20 13.78
CA ARG A 155 0.79 1.70 12.61
C ARG A 155 2.25 2.16 12.58
N LEU A 156 2.53 3.42 12.91
CA LEU A 156 3.91 3.91 12.99
C LEU A 156 4.72 3.15 14.05
N VAL A 157 4.12 2.90 15.22
CA VAL A 157 4.75 2.08 16.28
C VAL A 157 4.99 0.64 15.82
N ASP A 158 4.00 0.02 15.17
CA ASP A 158 4.11 -1.33 14.60
C ASP A 158 5.24 -1.43 13.55
N ILE A 159 5.28 -0.51 12.58
CA ILE A 159 6.33 -0.49 11.56
C ILE A 159 7.70 -0.29 12.21
N GLN A 160 7.84 0.67 13.14
CA GLN A 160 9.12 0.90 13.81
C GLN A 160 9.59 -0.36 14.54
N SER A 161 8.71 -1.02 15.31
CA SER A 161 9.02 -2.26 16.02
C SER A 161 9.52 -3.37 15.08
N ARG A 162 8.86 -3.55 13.93
CA ARG A 162 9.20 -4.60 12.96
C ARG A 162 10.45 -4.30 12.14
N TYR A 163 10.70 -3.03 11.81
CA TYR A 163 11.71 -2.65 10.82
C TYR A 163 12.92 -1.91 11.37
N LYS A 164 12.95 -1.50 12.65
CA LYS A 164 14.13 -0.84 13.25
C LYS A 164 15.43 -1.64 13.11
N HIS A 165 15.36 -2.97 13.10
CA HIS A 165 16.54 -3.82 12.93
C HIS A 165 16.95 -4.02 11.46
N ARG A 166 16.11 -3.60 10.51
CA ARG A 166 16.27 -3.85 9.06
C ARG A 166 16.45 -2.55 8.25
N SER A 167 16.14 -1.40 8.82
CA SER A 167 16.18 -0.09 8.16
C SER A 167 16.75 0.97 9.08
N LYS A 168 17.76 1.71 8.59
CA LYS A 168 18.34 2.84 9.34
C LYS A 168 17.30 3.91 9.64
N SER A 169 16.41 4.22 8.70
CA SER A 169 15.36 5.22 8.90
C SER A 169 14.40 4.84 10.02
N TRP A 170 14.05 3.56 10.15
CA TRP A 170 13.16 3.09 11.23
C TRP A 170 13.89 2.91 12.57
N ALA A 171 15.23 2.85 12.56
CA ALA A 171 16.06 2.84 13.76
C ALA A 171 16.31 4.26 14.32
N ASP A 172 16.11 5.30 13.51
CA ASP A 172 16.34 6.68 13.89
C ASP A 172 15.16 7.20 14.74
N GLU A 173 15.41 7.38 16.04
CA GLU A 173 14.42 7.85 16.99
C GLU A 173 13.95 9.29 16.72
N ASN A 174 14.85 10.16 16.22
CA ASN A 174 14.48 11.54 15.88
C ASN A 174 13.55 11.56 14.67
N LEU A 175 13.88 10.77 13.63
CA LEU A 175 13.02 10.63 12.46
C LEU A 175 11.67 10.01 12.85
N PHE A 176 11.64 9.05 13.77
CA PHE A 176 10.40 8.48 14.27
C PHE A 176 9.52 9.51 14.99
N VAL A 177 10.09 10.36 15.85
CA VAL A 177 9.35 11.46 16.50
C VAL A 177 8.82 12.46 15.48
N LEU A 178 9.63 12.81 14.47
CA LEU A 178 9.18 13.66 13.37
C LEU A 178 8.03 13.03 12.59
N ASN A 179 8.12 11.74 12.24
CA ASN A 179 7.08 11.04 11.52
C ASN A 179 5.77 10.94 12.32
N GLN A 180 5.81 10.76 13.64
CA GLN A 180 4.59 10.83 14.47
C GLN A 180 3.93 12.21 14.38
N LYS A 181 4.73 13.29 14.50
CA LYS A 181 4.22 14.66 14.37
C LYS A 181 3.61 14.91 12.99
N PHE A 182 4.31 14.55 11.92
CA PHE A 182 3.83 14.76 10.55
C PHE A 182 2.67 13.82 10.18
N GLY A 183 2.57 12.65 10.81
CA GLY A 183 1.41 11.76 10.70
C GLY A 183 0.13 12.42 11.20
N VAL A 184 0.19 13.13 12.33
CA VAL A 184 -0.95 13.94 12.84
C VAL A 184 -1.30 15.07 11.88
N ILE A 185 -0.30 15.72 11.28
CA ILE A 185 -0.53 16.79 10.29
C ILE A 185 -1.19 16.23 9.03
N LEU A 186 -0.70 15.10 8.50
CA LEU A 186 -1.26 14.41 7.34
C LEU A 186 -2.73 14.06 7.57
N GLU A 187 -3.02 13.44 8.72
CA GLU A 187 -4.39 13.07 9.09
C GLU A 187 -5.30 14.30 9.17
N LYS A 188 -4.83 15.38 9.81
CA LYS A 188 -5.58 16.64 9.90
C LYS A 188 -5.84 17.25 8.53
N ASN A 189 -4.84 17.28 7.65
CA ASN A 189 -4.97 17.82 6.30
C ASN A 189 -6.05 17.08 5.50
N LEU A 190 -6.05 15.74 5.57
CA LEU A 190 -7.05 14.91 4.90
C LEU A 190 -8.43 15.05 5.53
N GLN A 191 -8.53 15.06 6.86
CA GLN A 191 -9.80 15.19 7.58
C GLN A 191 -10.51 16.52 7.27
N GLN A 192 -9.76 17.61 7.08
CA GLN A 192 -10.33 18.91 6.70
C GLN A 192 -10.97 18.92 5.31
N ASN A 193 -10.60 17.96 4.46
CA ASN A 193 -11.06 17.82 3.08
C ASN A 193 -11.98 16.62 2.87
N ALA A 194 -12.45 15.99 3.96
CA ALA A 194 -13.39 14.88 3.92
C ALA A 194 -14.62 15.18 4.81
N ASN A 195 -15.80 14.77 4.36
CA ASN A 195 -17.06 14.97 5.11
C ASN A 195 -17.43 13.81 6.04
N VAL A 196 -16.50 12.87 6.26
CA VAL A 196 -16.62 11.75 7.20
C VAL A 196 -15.46 11.79 8.19
N ASP A 197 -15.62 11.15 9.34
CA ASP A 197 -14.49 10.87 10.22
C ASP A 197 -13.59 9.83 9.53
N ILE A 198 -12.39 10.26 9.11
CA ILE A 198 -11.43 9.38 8.46
C ILE A 198 -10.65 8.56 9.48
N THR A 199 -10.63 8.97 10.75
CA THR A 199 -9.91 8.28 11.83
C THR A 199 -10.70 7.07 12.32
N ASN A 200 -12.03 7.15 12.32
CA ASN A 200 -12.94 6.10 12.73
C ASN A 200 -13.68 5.46 11.54
N ILE A 201 -13.02 4.53 10.86
CA ILE A 201 -13.56 3.87 9.67
C ILE A 201 -14.39 2.64 10.06
N SER A 202 -15.65 2.60 9.65
CA SER A 202 -16.55 1.46 9.90
C SER A 202 -16.09 0.19 9.17
N SER A 203 -16.03 -0.93 9.90
CA SER A 203 -15.73 -2.26 9.36
C SER A 203 -16.76 -2.74 8.33
N GLU A 204 -18.04 -2.37 8.51
CA GLU A 204 -19.11 -2.67 7.56
C GLU A 204 -18.86 -1.98 6.22
N LYS A 205 -18.52 -0.69 6.25
CA LYS A 205 -18.27 0.08 5.03
C LYS A 205 -17.07 -0.47 4.26
N ILE A 206 -16.02 -0.85 4.98
CA ILE A 206 -14.83 -1.48 4.40
C ILE A 206 -15.17 -2.82 3.76
N SER A 207 -15.99 -3.64 4.42
CA SER A 207 -16.41 -4.94 3.87
C SER A 207 -17.10 -4.81 2.52
N THR A 208 -17.98 -3.81 2.36
CA THR A 208 -18.61 -3.50 1.06
C THR A 208 -17.58 -3.12 0.00
N TYR A 209 -16.60 -2.29 0.34
CA TYR A 209 -15.53 -1.92 -0.59
C TYR A 209 -14.63 -3.08 -0.98
N LEU A 210 -14.35 -4.02 -0.07
CA LEU A 210 -13.55 -5.21 -0.40
C LEU A 210 -14.19 -6.05 -1.52
N VAL A 211 -15.52 -6.20 -1.49
CA VAL A 211 -16.25 -6.92 -2.55
C VAL A 211 -16.10 -6.19 -3.89
N GLU A 212 -16.31 -4.88 -3.92
CA GLU A 212 -16.13 -4.06 -5.13
C GLU A 212 -14.70 -4.13 -5.66
N LEU A 213 -13.72 -3.97 -4.76
CA LEU A 213 -12.30 -3.89 -5.12
C LEU A 213 -11.75 -5.21 -5.64
N SER A 214 -12.25 -6.35 -5.19
CA SER A 214 -11.86 -7.66 -5.74
C SER A 214 -12.20 -7.84 -7.22
N HIS A 215 -13.14 -7.05 -7.75
CA HIS A 215 -13.54 -7.04 -9.16
C HIS A 215 -13.04 -5.80 -9.92
N TYR A 216 -12.22 -4.96 -9.28
CA TYR A 216 -11.77 -3.69 -9.83
C TYR A 216 -11.02 -3.87 -11.14
N GLN A 217 -11.29 -2.98 -12.10
CA GLN A 217 -10.70 -3.00 -13.43
C GLN A 217 -9.57 -1.96 -13.50
N ILE A 218 -8.34 -2.43 -13.65
CA ILE A 218 -7.19 -1.58 -13.93
C ILE A 218 -7.19 -1.22 -15.41
N VAL A 219 -7.13 0.07 -15.71
CA VAL A 219 -7.05 0.59 -17.08
C VAL A 219 -5.59 0.53 -17.54
N ILE A 220 -5.38 -0.12 -18.68
CA ILE A 220 -4.09 -0.32 -19.32
C ILE A 220 -4.02 0.54 -20.58
N GLU A 221 -3.00 1.38 -20.63
CA GLU A 221 -2.56 2.20 -21.75
C GLU A 221 -1.34 1.51 -22.39
N PRO A 222 -1.52 0.83 -23.54
CA PRO A 222 -0.41 0.14 -24.21
C PRO A 222 0.68 1.10 -24.68
#